data_AF-A0A954ZMD8-F1
#
_entry.id   AF-A0A954ZMD8-F1
#
_cell.length_a   1.000
_cell.length_b   1.000
_cell.length_c   1.000
_cell.angle_alpha   90.00
_cell.angle_beta   90.00
_cell.angle_gamma   90.00
#
_symmetry.space_group_name_H-M   'P 1'
#
loop_
_entity.id
_entity.type
_entity.pdbx_description
1 polymer ?
#
loop_
_entity_poly.entity_id
_entity_poly.type
_entity_poly.pdbx_seq_one_letter_code
_entity_poly.pdbx_strand_id
1 'polypeptide(L)' 'VTNRILDDVVAVVQPRQLEIEATFTPRGGIRSIIRASYP' A
#
# COMPACT_ATOMS: atom_id res chain seq x y z
N VAL A 1 0.57 -7.90 0.49
CA VAL A 1 1.86 -7.16 0.46
C VAL A 1 1.66 -5.70 0.79
N THR A 2 0.80 -4.97 0.07
CA THR A 2 0.53 -3.54 0.30
C THR A 2 0.28 -3.18 1.76
N ASN A 3 -0.65 -3.87 2.45
CA ASN A 3 -0.92 -3.58 3.87
C ASN A 3 0.31 -3.77 4.77
N ARG A 4 1.09 -4.84 4.55
CA ARG A 4 2.32 -5.07 5.33
C ARG A 4 3.34 -3.95 5.11
N ILE A 5 3.49 -3.45 3.87
CA ILE A 5 4.37 -2.30 3.60
C ILE A 5 3.86 -1.06 4.33
N LEU A 6 2.55 -0.81 4.33
CA LEU A 6 1.97 0.30 5.11
C LEU A 6 2.31 0.14 6.60
N ASP A 7 2.06 -1.04 7.17
CA ASP A 7 2.29 -1.34 8.59
C ASP A 7 3.77 -1.12 8.97
N ASP A 8 4.70 -1.64 8.16
CA ASP A 8 6.15 -1.51 8.39
C ASP A 8 6.59 -0.03 8.33
N VAL A 9 6.07 0.75 7.37
CA VAL A 9 6.38 2.18 7.25
C VAL A 9 5.77 2.98 8.39
N VAL A 10 4.53 2.70 8.78
CA VAL A 10 3.86 3.34 9.92
C VAL A 10 4.64 3.08 11.22
N ALA A 11 5.12 1.85 11.42
CA ALA A 11 5.89 1.49 12.59
C ALA A 11 7.21 2.27 12.73
N VAL A 12 7.89 2.55 11.61
CA VAL A 12 9.19 3.25 11.62
C VAL A 12 9.03 4.77 11.61
N VAL A 13 8.09 5.29 10.82
CA VAL A 13 7.96 6.73 10.57
C VAL A 13 7.01 7.40 11.57
N GLN A 14 6.07 6.66 12.14
CA GLN A 14 5.01 7.16 13.01
C GLN A 14 4.31 8.41 12.42
N PRO A 15 3.81 8.34 11.16
CA PRO A 15 3.24 9.49 10.49
C PRO A 15 1.90 9.88 11.12
N ARG A 16 1.51 11.15 10.95
CA ARG A 16 0.14 11.59 11.28
C ARG A 16 -0.88 11.06 10.28
N GLN A 17 -0.50 10.96 9.00
CA GLN A 17 -1.31 10.42 7.91
C GLN A 17 -0.38 9.82 6.86
N LEU A 18 -0.79 8.72 6.23
CA LEU A 18 -0.05 8.08 5.15
C LEU A 18 -1.00 7.39 4.17
N GLU A 19 -0.74 7.52 2.87
CA GLU A 19 -1.42 6.76 1.82
C GLU A 19 -0.37 6.12 0.92
N ILE A 20 -0.63 4.88 0.50
CA ILE A 20 0.19 4.17 -0.50
C ILE A 20 -0.69 3.62 -1.63
N GLU A 21 -0.18 3.69 -2.86
CA GLU A 21 -0.76 3.06 -4.03
C GLU A 21 0.19 1.99 -4.57
N ALA A 22 -0.29 0.75 -4.63
CA ALA A 22 0.44 -0.37 -5.22
C ALA A 22 -0.17 -0.72 -6.59
N THR A 23 0.63 -0.52 -7.63
CA THR A 23 0.32 -0.97 -8.99
C THR A 23 0.92 -2.35 -9.22
N PHE A 24 0.08 -3.35 -9.46
CA PHE A 24 0.54 -4.71 -9.80
C PHE A 24 0.52 -4.93 -11.31
N THR A 25 1.54 -5.63 -11.82
CA THR A 25 1.58 -6.07 -13.22
C THR A 25 0.42 -7.04 -13.52
N PRO A 26 -0.12 -7.05 -14.75
CA PRO A 26 -1.28 -7.89 -15.07
C PRO A 26 -1.05 -9.39 -14.85
N ARG A 27 -2.08 -10.09 -14.39
CA ARG A 27 -2.16 -11.56 -14.33
C ARG A 27 -3.48 -12.00 -14.96
N GLY A 28 -3.42 -12.88 -15.97
CA GLY A 28 -4.62 -13.28 -16.73
C GLY A 28 -5.30 -12.11 -17.46
N GLY A 29 -4.54 -11.10 -17.89
CA GLY A 29 -5.06 -9.91 -18.56
C GLY A 29 -5.68 -8.85 -17.64
N ILE A 30 -5.74 -9.09 -16.32
CA ILE A 30 -6.31 -8.15 -15.35
C ILE A 30 -5.19 -7.43 -14.60
N ARG A 31 -5.26 -6.10 -14.54
CA ARG A 31 -4.41 -5.25 -13.70
C ARG A 31 -5.15 -4.91 -12.40
N SER A 32 -4.41 -4.86 -11.29
CA SER A 32 -4.93 -4.41 -10.00
C SER A 32 -4.17 -3.19 -9.50
N ILE A 33 -4.91 -2.23 -8.98
CA ILE A 33 -4.39 -1.07 -8.26
C ILE A 33 -4.98 -1.14 -6.85
N ILE A 34 -4.13 -1.18 -5.84
CA ILE A 34 -4.55 -1.27 -4.44
C ILE A 34 -4.14 0.02 -3.73
N ARG A 35 -5.08 0.65 -3.02
CA ARG A 35 -4.84 1.81 -2.15
C ARG A 35 -5.04 1.42 -0.70
N ALA A 36 -4.14 1.85 0.16
CA ALA A 36 -4.22 1.64 1.61
C ALA A 36 -3.81 2.94 2.32
N SER A 37 -4.47 3.25 3.42
CA SER A 37 -4.26 4.50 4.16
C SER A 37 -4.22 4.28 5.68
N TYR A 38 -3.47 5.14 6.35
CA TYR A 38 -3.38 5.28 7.81
C TYR A 38 -3.81 6.71 8.21
N PRO A 39 -4.78 6.85 9.14
CA PRO A 39 -5.35 8.14 9.53
C PRO A 39 -4.53 8.94 10.54
#